data_AF-A0A2T4V550-F1
#
_entry.id   AF-A0A2T4V550-F1
#
_cell.length_a   1.000
_cell.length_b   1.000
_cell.length_c   1.000
_cell.angle_alpha   90.00
_cell.angle_beta   90.00
_cell.angle_gamma   90.00
#
_symmetry.space_group_name_H-M   'P 1'
#
loop_
_entity.id
_entity.type
_entity.pdbx_description
1 polymer ?
#
loop_
_entity_poly.entity_id
_entity_poly.type
_entity_poly.pdbx_seq_one_letter_code
_entity_poly.pdbx_strand_id
1 'polypeptide(L)'
;MVAPWGLMSRYLTRKLLPLCVSLLLAACARSSPAQRGEEASGLDFKSSLAVLLEHRVELALTPEQVDRFEKLDFTLHERNVPLHYELESLRAQNKKGNRPWHGGYMGGGQHDVHGGKGGSTSGPPEADREKLVRRERLELIESKLRQMQDNDSEAYLEAEKVLTDAQKPRARELFSQEREKLLKQFEAMHFQIRKGEY
;
A
#
# COMPACT_ATOMS: atom_id res chain seq x y z
N MET A 1 -30.79 36.53 50.45
CA MET A 1 -30.04 37.67 51.00
C MET A 1 -28.56 37.32 51.02
N VAL A 2 -27.79 38.09 50.23
CA VAL A 2 -26.36 38.45 50.37
C VAL A 2 -25.31 37.33 50.53
N ALA A 3 -24.64 37.03 49.43
CA ALA A 3 -23.19 36.73 49.45
C ALA A 3 -22.41 38.06 49.48
N PRO A 4 -21.17 38.07 50.01
CA PRO A 4 -20.08 38.59 49.17
C PRO A 4 -18.71 37.89 49.37
N TRP A 5 -18.14 37.47 48.23
CA TRP A 5 -16.81 37.81 47.71
C TRP A 5 -15.61 37.88 48.69
N GLY A 6 -14.67 36.94 48.50
CA GLY A 6 -13.30 36.99 49.05
C GLY A 6 -12.28 36.80 47.94
N LEU A 7 -11.40 37.78 47.79
CA LEU A 7 -10.50 38.07 46.68
C LEU A 7 -9.44 36.99 46.35
N MET A 8 -9.20 36.89 45.04
CA MET A 8 -7.89 36.97 44.35
C MET A 8 -6.61 36.65 45.16
N SER A 9 -5.87 35.63 44.71
CA SER A 9 -4.41 35.69 44.78
C SER A 9 -3.81 35.38 43.41
N ARG A 10 -3.37 36.45 42.76
CA ARG A 10 -2.53 36.44 41.58
C ARG A 10 -1.13 35.99 42.00
N TYR A 11 -0.56 34.99 41.35
CA TYR A 11 0.89 34.89 41.23
C TYR A 11 1.27 34.72 39.76
N LEU A 12 1.52 35.88 39.16
CA LEU A 12 2.23 36.05 37.91
C LEU A 12 3.65 36.47 38.27
N THR A 13 4.66 35.63 38.06
CA THR A 13 6.09 36.01 38.06
C THR A 13 6.86 34.92 37.30
N ARG A 14 7.03 35.03 35.98
CA ARG A 14 8.21 35.61 35.29
C ARG A 14 9.57 35.14 35.84
N LYS A 15 10.19 34.17 35.15
CA LYS A 15 11.60 34.23 34.74
C LYS A 15 11.76 33.58 33.36
N LEU A 16 11.80 34.44 32.34
CA LEU A 16 12.50 34.19 31.09
C LEU A 16 13.97 33.94 31.42
N LEU A 17 14.55 32.86 30.89
CA LEU A 17 15.99 32.68 30.82
C LEU A 17 16.34 32.29 29.37
N PRO A 18 16.89 33.22 28.57
CA PRO A 18 17.37 32.93 27.23
C PRO A 18 18.85 32.49 27.28
N LEU A 19 19.28 31.91 26.15
CA LEU A 19 20.65 31.90 25.66
C LEU A 19 21.60 30.81 26.20
N CYS A 20 21.71 29.72 25.44
CA CYS A 20 22.99 29.04 25.21
C CYS A 20 23.06 28.68 23.73
N VAL A 21 23.70 29.56 22.97
CA VAL A 21 24.22 29.26 21.63
C VAL A 21 25.41 28.34 21.82
N SER A 22 25.36 27.15 21.23
CA SER A 22 26.54 26.30 21.06
C SER A 22 26.49 25.71 19.67
N LEU A 23 27.18 26.41 18.78
CA LEU A 23 27.43 26.06 17.39
C LEU A 23 28.73 25.24 17.39
N LEU A 24 28.63 23.93 17.19
CA LEU A 24 29.77 23.08 16.86
C LEU A 24 29.37 22.16 15.70
N LEU A 25 30.04 22.39 14.58
CA LEU A 25 30.01 21.54 13.40
C LEU A 25 30.54 20.14 13.76
N ALA A 26 29.72 19.13 13.52
CA ALA A 26 30.18 17.81 13.14
C ALA A 26 29.34 17.35 11.96
N ALA A 27 29.81 17.70 10.76
CA ALA A 27 29.38 17.11 9.51
C ALA A 27 29.81 15.64 9.50
N CYS A 28 29.05 14.78 10.17
CA CYS A 28 29.04 13.36 9.87
C CYS A 28 28.22 13.19 8.59
N ALA A 29 28.89 13.34 7.44
CA ALA A 29 28.47 12.73 6.20
C ALA A 29 28.54 11.21 6.39
N ARG A 30 27.56 10.66 7.12
CA ARG A 30 27.30 9.23 7.16
C ARG A 30 26.54 8.95 5.87
N SER A 31 27.29 8.55 4.85
CA SER A 31 26.74 7.92 3.66
C SER A 31 25.82 6.79 4.13
N SER A 32 24.51 7.03 4.15
CA SER A 32 23.54 5.96 4.28
C SER A 32 23.77 5.04 3.08
N PRO A 33 24.17 3.78 3.28
CA PRO A 33 24.16 2.83 2.19
C PRO A 33 22.69 2.72 1.79
N ALA A 34 22.44 3.00 0.52
CA ALA A 34 21.27 2.60 -0.25
C ALA A 34 20.22 1.85 0.58
N GLN A 35 19.14 2.54 0.95
CA GLN A 35 17.82 1.92 0.88
C GLN A 35 17.61 1.57 -0.59
N ARG A 36 18.22 0.46 -1.04
CA ARG A 36 17.68 -0.31 -2.16
C ARG A 36 16.27 -0.65 -1.73
N GLY A 37 15.33 -0.15 -2.52
CA GLY A 37 13.94 -0.10 -2.16
C GLY A 37 13.45 -1.39 -1.52
N GLU A 38 12.81 -1.23 -0.37
CA GLU A 38 11.48 -1.81 -0.26
C GLU A 38 10.62 -1.14 -1.35
N GLU A 39 10.83 -1.52 -2.61
CA GLU A 39 9.72 -1.56 -3.55
C GLU A 39 8.85 -2.73 -3.07
N ALA A 40 8.16 -2.50 -1.96
CA ALA A 40 6.88 -3.13 -1.78
C ALA A 40 5.98 -2.52 -2.86
N SER A 41 6.12 -2.99 -4.10
CA SER A 41 5.09 -2.85 -5.13
C SER A 41 3.89 -3.76 -4.78
N GLY A 42 3.60 -3.90 -3.49
CA GLY A 42 2.40 -4.51 -2.96
C GLY A 42 1.42 -3.38 -2.76
N LEU A 43 0.24 -3.49 -3.37
CA LEU A 43 -0.89 -2.66 -2.99
C LEU A 43 -1.02 -2.69 -1.46
N ASP A 44 -0.96 -1.52 -0.84
CA ASP A 44 -1.22 -1.39 0.59
C ASP A 44 -2.74 -1.43 0.78
N PHE A 45 -3.26 -2.66 0.86
CA PHE A 45 -4.69 -2.90 1.01
C PHE A 45 -5.08 -2.70 2.47
N LYS A 46 -5.58 -1.51 2.80
CA LYS A 46 -6.30 -1.28 4.05
C LYS A 46 -7.73 -1.76 3.92
N SER A 47 -8.17 -2.62 4.84
CA SER A 47 -9.58 -3.02 4.91
C SER A 47 -10.45 -1.82 5.31
N SER A 48 -11.66 -1.79 4.79
CA SER A 48 -12.71 -0.83 5.18
C SER A 48 -12.95 -0.83 6.69
N LEU A 49 -12.86 -1.99 7.33
CA LEU A 49 -13.05 -2.14 8.76
C LEU A 49 -11.89 -1.54 9.57
N ALA A 50 -10.65 -1.73 9.14
CA ALA A 50 -9.49 -1.07 9.74
C ALA A 50 -9.65 0.45 9.70
N VAL A 51 -10.17 1.00 8.60
CA VAL A 51 -10.44 2.43 8.46
C VAL A 51 -11.50 2.90 9.45
N LEU A 52 -12.61 2.18 9.60
CA LEU A 52 -13.63 2.53 10.60
C LEU A 52 -13.06 2.48 12.04
N LEU A 53 -12.19 1.52 12.34
CA LEU A 53 -11.52 1.37 13.65
C LEU A 53 -10.49 2.48 13.92
N GLU A 54 -9.74 2.91 12.89
CA GLU A 54 -8.84 4.07 12.94
C GLU A 54 -9.64 5.35 13.28
N HIS A 55 -10.85 5.49 12.72
CA HIS A 55 -11.74 6.63 12.91
C HIS A 55 -12.79 6.45 14.02
N ARG A 56 -12.57 5.54 14.97
CA ARG A 56 -13.57 5.20 16.01
C ARG A 56 -14.03 6.38 16.88
N VAL A 57 -13.12 7.31 17.19
CA VAL A 57 -13.44 8.51 18.00
C VAL A 57 -14.30 9.49 17.19
N GLU A 58 -13.96 9.67 15.92
CA GLU A 58 -14.68 10.54 15.00
C GLU A 58 -16.09 10.03 14.72
N LEU A 59 -16.25 8.72 14.59
CA LEU A 59 -17.55 8.07 14.41
C LEU A 59 -18.30 7.86 15.73
N ALA A 60 -17.72 8.24 16.87
CA ALA A 60 -18.25 7.97 18.20
C ALA A 60 -18.72 6.50 18.36
N LEU A 61 -17.90 5.54 17.92
CA LEU A 61 -18.22 4.12 18.00
C LEU A 61 -18.29 3.69 19.47
N THR A 62 -19.33 2.92 19.82
CA THR A 62 -19.41 2.31 21.15
C THR A 62 -18.42 1.15 21.27
N PRO A 63 -18.02 0.75 22.49
CA PRO A 63 -17.18 -0.43 22.69
C PRO A 63 -17.75 -1.69 22.02
N GLU A 64 -19.06 -1.89 22.06
CA GLU A 64 -19.74 -3.04 21.44
C GLU A 64 -19.75 -2.98 19.91
N GLN A 65 -19.67 -1.79 19.32
CA GLN A 65 -19.49 -1.62 17.87
C GLN A 65 -18.04 -1.94 17.48
N VAL A 66 -17.06 -1.46 18.26
CA VAL A 66 -15.63 -1.76 18.06
C VAL A 66 -15.39 -3.26 18.12
N ASP A 67 -15.86 -3.95 19.16
CA ASP A 67 -15.72 -5.41 19.29
C ASP A 67 -16.30 -6.18 18.10
N ARG A 68 -17.41 -5.67 17.53
CA ARG A 68 -18.01 -6.28 16.33
C ARG A 68 -17.16 -6.04 15.09
N PHE A 69 -16.60 -4.85 14.93
CA PHE A 69 -15.76 -4.51 13.78
C PHE A 69 -14.45 -5.28 13.82
N GLU A 70 -13.83 -5.45 14.99
CA GLU A 70 -12.64 -6.30 15.14
C GLU A 70 -12.91 -7.76 14.77
N LYS A 71 -14.07 -8.31 15.15
CA LYS A 71 -14.47 -9.67 14.75
C LYS A 71 -14.72 -9.80 13.25
N LEU A 72 -15.36 -8.81 12.64
CA LEU A 72 -15.57 -8.77 11.20
C LEU A 72 -14.22 -8.64 10.46
N ASP A 73 -13.29 -7.85 10.96
CA ASP A 73 -11.96 -7.64 10.35
C ASP A 73 -11.12 -8.91 10.44
N PHE A 74 -11.15 -9.59 11.60
CA PHE A 74 -10.56 -10.90 11.74
C PHE A 74 -11.15 -11.92 10.76
N THR A 75 -12.48 -11.94 10.60
CA THR A 75 -13.15 -12.86 9.66
C THR A 75 -12.79 -12.53 8.20
N LEU A 76 -12.72 -11.24 7.85
CA LEU A 76 -12.28 -10.78 6.54
C LEU A 76 -10.83 -11.19 6.27
N HIS A 77 -9.96 -11.04 7.26
CA HIS A 77 -8.57 -11.47 7.17
C HIS A 77 -8.49 -12.97 6.86
N GLU A 78 -9.15 -13.82 7.64
CA GLU A 78 -9.19 -15.27 7.43
C GLU A 78 -9.71 -15.65 6.03
N ARG A 79 -10.74 -14.95 5.52
CA ARG A 79 -11.25 -15.13 4.14
C ARG A 79 -10.21 -14.76 3.07
N ASN A 80 -9.38 -13.77 3.34
CA ASN A 80 -8.38 -13.25 2.38
C ASN A 80 -7.02 -13.95 2.47
N VAL A 81 -6.69 -14.62 3.57
CA VAL A 81 -5.45 -15.41 3.73
C VAL A 81 -5.14 -16.31 2.52
N PRO A 82 -6.05 -17.18 2.04
CA PRO A 82 -5.74 -18.03 0.87
C PRO A 82 -5.49 -17.21 -0.41
N LEU A 83 -6.20 -16.09 -0.60
CA LEU A 83 -6.01 -15.22 -1.76
C LEU A 83 -4.63 -14.54 -1.73
N HIS A 84 -4.16 -14.14 -0.54
CA HIS A 84 -2.81 -13.63 -0.36
C HIS A 84 -1.74 -14.66 -0.73
N TYR A 85 -1.87 -15.90 -0.24
CA TYR A 85 -0.94 -16.97 -0.60
C TYR A 85 -0.90 -17.24 -2.11
N GLU A 86 -2.06 -17.26 -2.77
CA GLU A 86 -2.14 -17.44 -4.22
C GLU A 86 -1.48 -16.27 -4.97
N LEU A 87 -1.73 -15.03 -4.55
CA LEU A 87 -1.09 -13.84 -5.13
C LEU A 87 0.43 -13.87 -4.98
N GLU A 88 0.92 -14.24 -3.81
CA GLU A 88 2.37 -14.40 -3.57
C GLU A 88 2.97 -15.49 -4.46
N SER A 89 2.26 -16.62 -4.63
CA SER A 89 2.70 -17.70 -5.51
C SER A 89 2.79 -17.25 -6.98
N LEU A 90 1.80 -16.51 -7.48
CA LEU A 90 1.76 -15.97 -8.83
C LEU A 90 2.88 -14.94 -9.05
N ARG A 91 3.14 -14.09 -8.06
CA ARG A 91 4.25 -13.12 -8.09
C ARG A 91 5.62 -13.81 -8.06
N ALA A 92 5.78 -14.86 -7.27
CA ALA A 92 7.03 -15.61 -7.17
C ALA A 92 7.40 -16.35 -8.48
N GLN A 93 6.40 -16.79 -9.25
CA GLN A 93 6.61 -17.36 -10.59
C GLN A 93 7.27 -16.36 -11.56
N ASN A 94 7.05 -15.05 -11.38
CA ASN A 94 7.71 -14.00 -12.18
C ASN A 94 9.22 -13.93 -11.92
N LYS A 95 9.65 -14.05 -10.65
CA LYS A 95 11.06 -13.99 -10.28
C LYS A 95 11.88 -15.18 -10.79
N LYS A 96 11.26 -16.35 -10.99
CA LYS A 96 11.97 -17.54 -11.50
C LYS A 96 12.21 -17.50 -13.01
N GLY A 97 11.38 -16.80 -13.78
CA GLY A 97 11.56 -16.57 -15.22
C GLY A 97 12.55 -15.44 -15.53
N ASN A 98 12.60 -14.39 -14.70
CA ASN A 98 13.56 -13.29 -14.80
C ASN A 98 14.89 -13.61 -14.10
N ARG A 99 15.55 -14.72 -14.46
CA ARG A 99 17.00 -14.77 -14.24
C ARG A 99 17.61 -13.75 -15.20
N PRO A 100 18.31 -12.70 -14.72
CA PRO A 100 19.13 -11.90 -15.61
C PRO A 100 20.07 -12.88 -16.31
N TRP A 101 19.97 -12.94 -17.63
CA TRP A 101 20.97 -13.58 -18.47
C TRP A 101 22.33 -13.22 -17.89
N HIS A 102 23.08 -14.25 -17.49
CA HIS A 102 24.38 -14.09 -16.87
C HIS A 102 25.20 -13.06 -17.65
N GLY A 103 25.44 -11.92 -17.01
CA GLY A 103 26.68 -11.18 -17.19
C GLY A 103 27.80 -12.16 -16.87
N GLY A 104 28.35 -12.74 -17.92
CA GLY A 104 29.27 -13.88 -17.86
C GLY A 104 30.08 -14.03 -19.13
N TYR A 105 30.38 -12.92 -19.82
CA TYR A 105 31.53 -12.84 -20.72
C TYR A 105 32.23 -11.52 -20.47
N MET A 106 33.25 -11.61 -19.61
CA MET A 106 34.45 -10.81 -19.73
C MET A 106 34.93 -10.89 -21.18
N GLY A 107 35.13 -9.75 -21.83
CA GLY A 107 35.67 -9.71 -23.18
C GLY A 107 35.76 -8.30 -23.69
N GLY A 108 36.69 -7.52 -23.13
CA GLY A 108 37.19 -6.32 -23.80
C GLY A 108 37.63 -6.70 -25.21
N GLY A 109 36.96 -6.15 -26.22
CA GLY A 109 37.13 -6.53 -27.60
C GLY A 109 36.65 -5.40 -28.49
N GLN A 110 37.52 -4.40 -28.59
CA GLN A 110 37.52 -3.42 -29.65
C GLN A 110 37.53 -4.17 -30.99
N HIS A 111 36.42 -4.19 -31.73
CA HIS A 111 36.43 -4.64 -33.11
C HIS A 111 35.48 -3.83 -33.99
N ASP A 112 36.04 -3.51 -35.13
CA ASP A 112 35.63 -2.58 -36.14
C ASP A 112 34.33 -2.95 -36.87
N VAL A 113 33.67 -1.88 -37.32
CA VAL A 113 33.13 -1.71 -38.68
C VAL A 113 33.12 -2.98 -39.54
N HIS A 114 31.98 -3.67 -39.64
CA HIS A 114 31.56 -4.28 -40.90
C HIS A 114 30.04 -4.45 -40.96
N GLY A 115 29.48 -4.04 -42.09
CA GLY A 115 28.08 -4.15 -42.42
C GLY A 115 27.60 -5.60 -42.46
N GLY A 116 26.38 -5.79 -41.98
CA GLY A 116 25.69 -7.07 -42.03
C GLY A 116 24.19 -6.83 -41.98
N LYS A 117 23.63 -6.57 -43.16
CA LYS A 117 22.20 -6.51 -43.41
C LYS A 117 21.67 -7.95 -43.32
N GLY A 118 21.41 -8.43 -42.10
CA GLY A 118 20.84 -9.74 -41.81
C GLY A 118 19.50 -9.57 -41.14
N GLY A 119 18.42 -9.67 -41.92
CA GLY A 119 17.07 -9.69 -41.39
C GLY A 119 16.88 -10.89 -40.46
N SER A 120 16.70 -10.63 -39.18
CA SER A 120 16.25 -11.64 -38.23
C SER A 120 14.74 -11.47 -38.05
N THR A 121 13.97 -11.97 -39.02
CA THR A 121 12.50 -12.05 -38.96
C THR A 121 12.00 -13.33 -38.27
N SER A 122 12.86 -14.06 -37.58
CA SER A 122 12.49 -15.26 -36.83
C SER A 122 12.77 -15.08 -35.33
N GLY A 123 11.94 -14.29 -34.65
CA GLY A 123 11.68 -14.53 -33.23
C GLY A 123 10.88 -15.85 -33.12
N PRO A 124 11.23 -16.78 -32.22
CA PRO A 124 10.61 -18.10 -32.21
C PRO A 124 9.15 -18.04 -31.70
N PRO A 125 8.29 -19.01 -32.07
CA PRO A 125 6.93 -19.18 -31.53
C PRO A 125 6.86 -19.29 -29.99
N GLU A 126 8.00 -19.49 -29.33
CA GLU A 126 8.19 -19.45 -27.87
C GLU A 126 7.89 -18.06 -27.28
N ALA A 127 8.27 -16.97 -27.95
CA ALA A 127 8.09 -15.60 -27.44
C ALA A 127 6.59 -15.22 -27.34
N ASP A 128 5.75 -15.73 -28.23
CA ASP A 128 4.32 -15.49 -28.17
C ASP A 128 3.64 -16.37 -27.13
N ARG A 129 4.15 -17.59 -26.88
CA ARG A 129 3.70 -18.43 -25.76
C ARG A 129 4.00 -17.80 -24.41
N GLU A 130 5.19 -17.25 -24.23
CA GLU A 130 5.57 -16.54 -22.99
C GLU A 130 4.68 -15.31 -22.73
N LYS A 131 4.33 -14.55 -23.77
CA LYS A 131 3.38 -13.43 -23.65
C LYS A 131 1.99 -13.90 -23.21
N LEU A 132 1.51 -15.02 -23.75
CA LEU A 132 0.21 -15.58 -23.37
C LEU A 132 0.22 -16.02 -21.90
N VAL A 133 1.24 -16.77 -21.46
CA VAL A 133 1.39 -17.19 -20.06
C VAL A 133 1.49 -15.97 -19.12
N ARG A 134 2.23 -14.93 -19.53
CA ARG A 134 2.30 -13.67 -18.78
C ARG A 134 0.92 -13.02 -18.66
N ARG A 135 0.15 -12.97 -19.74
CA ARG A 135 -1.19 -12.37 -19.75
C ARG A 135 -2.16 -13.15 -18.86
N GLU A 136 -2.23 -14.47 -19.01
CA GLU A 136 -3.10 -15.33 -18.18
C GLU A 136 -2.79 -15.17 -16.69
N ARG A 137 -1.51 -15.10 -16.33
CA ARG A 137 -1.09 -14.86 -14.94
C ARG A 137 -1.54 -13.51 -14.42
N LEU A 138 -1.46 -12.45 -15.23
CA LEU A 138 -1.92 -11.12 -14.84
C LEU A 138 -3.43 -11.10 -14.64
N GLU A 139 -4.18 -11.75 -15.54
CA GLU A 139 -5.64 -11.92 -15.40
C GLU A 139 -6.00 -12.67 -14.10
N LEU A 140 -5.22 -13.69 -13.71
CA LEU A 140 -5.38 -14.37 -12.43
C LEU A 140 -5.09 -13.45 -11.24
N ILE A 141 -4.01 -12.66 -11.27
CA ILE A 141 -3.67 -11.68 -10.21
C ILE A 141 -4.80 -10.66 -10.06
N GLU A 142 -5.28 -10.10 -11.16
CA GLU A 142 -6.39 -9.13 -11.18
C GLU A 142 -7.67 -9.73 -10.62
N SER A 143 -8.00 -10.97 -11.00
CA SER A 143 -9.17 -11.69 -10.49
C SER A 143 -9.10 -11.86 -8.97
N LYS A 144 -7.95 -12.26 -8.42
CA LYS A 144 -7.78 -12.47 -6.97
C LYS A 144 -7.86 -11.18 -6.18
N LEU A 145 -7.28 -10.12 -6.70
CA LEU A 145 -7.37 -8.81 -6.09
C LEU A 145 -8.81 -8.26 -6.09
N ARG A 146 -9.58 -8.49 -7.16
CA ARG A 146 -11.02 -8.17 -7.19
C ARG A 146 -11.80 -8.98 -6.16
N GLN A 147 -11.51 -10.28 -6.00
CA GLN A 147 -12.16 -11.10 -4.96
C GLN A 147 -11.92 -10.54 -3.56
N MET A 148 -10.71 -10.04 -3.26
CA MET A 148 -10.44 -9.39 -1.97
C MET A 148 -11.23 -8.08 -1.79
N GLN A 149 -11.41 -7.29 -2.85
CA GLN A 149 -12.25 -6.08 -2.82
C GLN A 149 -13.73 -6.40 -2.60
N ASP A 150 -14.22 -7.48 -3.22
CA ASP A 150 -15.59 -7.94 -3.04
C ASP A 150 -15.80 -8.41 -1.60
N ASN A 151 -14.86 -9.18 -1.05
CA ASN A 151 -14.87 -9.58 0.37
C ASN A 151 -14.88 -8.38 1.32
N ASP A 152 -14.07 -7.35 1.05
CA ASP A 152 -14.04 -6.12 1.86
C ASP A 152 -15.36 -5.33 1.74
N SER A 153 -15.94 -5.26 0.54
CA SER A 153 -17.23 -4.60 0.31
C SER A 153 -18.36 -5.30 1.07
N GLU A 154 -18.38 -6.63 1.08
CA GLU A 154 -19.32 -7.42 1.89
C GLU A 154 -19.14 -7.15 3.38
N ALA A 155 -17.89 -7.15 3.86
CA ALA A 155 -17.58 -6.89 5.26
C ALA A 155 -18.01 -5.48 5.71
N TYR A 156 -17.83 -4.47 4.85
CA TYR A 156 -18.34 -3.13 5.09
C TYR A 156 -19.87 -3.08 5.19
N LEU A 157 -20.58 -3.78 4.30
CA LEU A 157 -22.05 -3.82 4.35
C LEU A 157 -22.57 -4.47 5.64
N GLU A 158 -21.87 -5.48 6.17
CA GLU A 158 -22.19 -6.05 7.49
C GLU A 158 -21.92 -5.06 8.62
N ALA A 159 -20.79 -4.34 8.58
CA ALA A 159 -20.48 -3.31 9.57
C ALA A 159 -21.49 -2.16 9.56
N GLU A 160 -21.96 -1.74 8.38
CA GLU A 160 -22.92 -0.67 8.22
C GLU A 160 -24.26 -0.96 8.91
N LYS A 161 -24.67 -2.23 9.01
CA LYS A 161 -25.89 -2.65 9.74
C LYS A 161 -25.83 -2.37 11.24
N VAL A 162 -24.62 -2.29 11.80
CA VAL A 162 -24.38 -2.04 13.23
C VAL A 162 -24.25 -0.54 13.52
N LEU A 163 -23.97 0.27 12.49
CA LEU A 163 -23.89 1.72 12.61
C LEU A 163 -25.28 2.33 12.81
N THR A 164 -25.32 3.37 13.63
CA THR A 164 -26.51 4.24 13.74
C THR A 164 -26.69 5.06 12.47
N ASP A 165 -27.90 5.54 12.21
CA ASP A 165 -28.18 6.37 11.03
C ASP A 165 -27.39 7.69 11.04
N ALA A 166 -27.01 8.20 12.21
CA ALA A 166 -26.14 9.37 12.34
C ALA A 166 -24.68 9.09 11.94
N GLN A 167 -24.20 7.85 12.14
CA GLN A 167 -22.82 7.45 11.83
C GLN A 167 -22.63 7.10 10.34
N LYS A 168 -23.65 6.52 9.70
CA LYS A 168 -23.58 6.01 8.32
C LYS A 168 -23.06 7.02 7.29
N PRO A 169 -23.49 8.29 7.26
CA PRO A 169 -23.00 9.24 6.25
C PRO A 169 -21.49 9.40 6.30
N ARG A 170 -20.91 9.55 7.50
CA ARG A 170 -19.46 9.73 7.65
C ARG A 170 -18.70 8.44 7.38
N ALA A 171 -19.22 7.29 7.82
CA ALA A 171 -18.61 5.99 7.52
C ALA A 171 -18.56 5.70 6.01
N ARG A 172 -19.64 6.02 5.27
CA ARG A 172 -19.69 5.88 3.80
C ARG A 172 -18.66 6.74 3.10
N GLU A 173 -18.45 7.97 3.60
CA GLU A 173 -17.46 8.87 3.04
C GLU A 173 -16.05 8.31 3.23
N LEU A 174 -15.70 7.87 4.44
CA LEU A 174 -14.40 7.25 4.73
C LEU A 174 -14.18 6.01 3.85
N PHE A 175 -15.18 5.13 3.73
CA PHE A 175 -15.10 3.96 2.87
C PHE A 175 -14.90 4.33 1.39
N SER A 176 -15.65 5.32 0.89
CA SER A 176 -15.55 5.76 -0.51
C SER A 176 -14.18 6.34 -0.83
N GLN A 177 -13.59 7.11 0.09
CA GLN A 177 -12.25 7.68 -0.08
C GLN A 177 -11.18 6.59 -0.17
N GLU A 178 -11.24 5.58 0.70
CA GLU A 178 -10.28 4.48 0.69
C GLU A 178 -10.45 3.59 -0.54
N ARG A 179 -11.69 3.32 -0.95
CA ARG A 179 -11.97 2.62 -2.20
C ARG A 179 -11.43 3.36 -3.42
N GLU A 180 -11.56 4.68 -3.46
CA GLU A 180 -11.00 5.49 -4.54
C GLU A 180 -9.46 5.45 -4.55
N LYS A 181 -8.81 5.49 -3.39
CA LYS A 181 -7.35 5.32 -3.29
C LYS A 181 -6.91 3.97 -3.84
N LEU A 182 -7.60 2.89 -3.45
CA LEU A 182 -7.32 1.54 -3.95
C LEU A 182 -7.50 1.48 -5.47
N LEU A 183 -8.61 1.98 -6.01
CA LEU A 183 -8.86 2.00 -7.46
C LEU A 183 -7.75 2.72 -8.22
N LYS A 184 -7.26 3.86 -7.71
CA LYS A 184 -6.12 4.57 -8.31
C LYS A 184 -4.84 3.74 -8.29
N GLN A 185 -4.58 3.00 -7.21
CA GLN A 185 -3.41 2.10 -7.15
C GLN A 185 -3.55 0.94 -8.15
N PHE A 186 -4.75 0.39 -8.32
CA PHE A 186 -5.03 -0.62 -9.34
C PHE A 186 -4.81 -0.09 -10.74
N GLU A 187 -5.35 1.08 -11.07
CA GLU A 187 -5.16 1.72 -12.37
C GLU A 187 -3.68 1.98 -12.67
N ALA A 188 -2.92 2.44 -11.67
CA ALA A 188 -1.48 2.63 -11.77
C ALA A 188 -0.75 1.29 -12.02
N MET A 189 -1.15 0.22 -11.32
CA MET A 189 -0.62 -1.13 -11.56
C MET A 189 -0.91 -1.59 -12.99
N HIS A 190 -2.16 -1.50 -13.47
CA HIS A 190 -2.52 -1.88 -14.83
C HIS A 190 -1.76 -1.06 -15.88
N PHE A 191 -1.48 0.21 -15.59
CA PHE A 191 -0.67 1.05 -16.46
C PHE A 191 0.79 0.57 -16.53
N GLN A 192 1.42 0.24 -15.41
CA GLN A 192 2.77 -0.34 -15.35
C GLN A 192 2.84 -1.69 -16.06
N ILE A 193 1.83 -2.55 -15.84
CA ILE A 193 1.70 -3.85 -16.51
C ILE A 193 1.65 -3.68 -18.04
N ARG A 194 0.84 -2.73 -18.54
CA ARG A 194 0.75 -2.45 -19.99
C ARG A 194 2.06 -1.94 -20.58
N LYS A 195 2.87 -1.23 -19.79
CA LYS A 195 4.20 -0.76 -20.22
C LYS A 195 5.30 -1.83 -20.13
N GLY A 196 5.01 -2.99 -19.53
CA GLY A 196 6.00 -4.04 -19.31
C GLY A 196 6.94 -3.75 -18.13
N GLU A 197 6.59 -2.80 -17.27
CA GLU A 197 7.40 -2.33 -16.13
C GLU A 197 7.09 -3.10 -14.82
N TYR A 198 6.34 -4.21 -14.91
CA TYR A 198 5.85 -5.02 -13.78
C TYR A 198 6.36 -6.47 -13.84
#